data_AF-A0A847ZZ07-F1
#
_entry.id   AF-A0A847ZZ07-F1
#
_cell.length_a   1.000
_cell.length_b   1.000
_cell.length_c   1.000
_cell.angle_alpha   90.00
_cell.angle_beta   90.00
_cell.angle_gamma   90.00
#
_symmetry.space_group_name_H-M   'P 1'
#
loop_
_entity.id
_entity.type
_entity.pdbx_description
1 polymer ?
#
loop_
_entity_poly.entity_id
_entity_poly.type
_entity_poly.pdbx_seq_one_letter_code
_entity_poly.pdbx_strand_id
1 'polypeptide(L)'
;TAFDAMVEQGELLEWATVFGNSYGTPRKPVEQALVAGRDVLFDIDWQGTQQLAQAMKEDLVRLFILPPTADTLRERLIARAQDSSTVIAKRMAEASHEISHWPEYDYVIVNDEVEDSHRMVTAILTAERLRRRRQLGLTEFVRGLTKKL
;
A
#
# COMPACT_ATOMS: atom_id res chain seq x y z
N THR A 1 8.46 -10.39 -24.14
CA THR A 1 9.56 -10.81 -23.25
C THR A 1 9.02 -11.77 -22.19
N ALA A 2 9.86 -12.39 -21.35
CA ALA A 2 9.34 -13.22 -20.25
C ALA A 2 8.43 -12.41 -19.31
N PHE A 3 8.75 -11.14 -19.09
CA PHE A 3 7.93 -10.21 -18.30
C PHE A 3 6.56 -9.96 -18.92
N ASP A 4 6.49 -9.65 -20.22
CA ASP A 4 5.21 -9.41 -20.91
C ASP A 4 4.30 -10.65 -20.85
N ALA A 5 4.88 -11.84 -20.94
CA ALA A 5 4.13 -13.08 -20.79
C ALA A 5 3.53 -13.24 -19.37
N MET A 6 4.27 -12.84 -18.32
CA MET A 6 3.75 -12.83 -16.94
C MET A 6 2.60 -11.83 -16.77
N VAL A 7 2.70 -10.65 -17.41
CA VAL A 7 1.61 -9.65 -17.43
C VAL A 7 0.37 -10.23 -18.12
N GLU A 8 0.52 -10.78 -19.32
CA GLU A 8 -0.58 -11.36 -20.10
C GLU A 8 -1.26 -12.54 -19.39
N GLN A 9 -0.49 -13.33 -18.64
CA GLN A 9 -0.99 -14.47 -17.88
C GLN A 9 -1.56 -14.08 -16.51
N GLY A 10 -1.51 -12.79 -16.14
CA GLY A 10 -2.00 -12.29 -14.86
C GLY A 10 -1.16 -12.78 -13.66
N GLU A 11 0.12 -13.09 -13.88
CA GLU A 11 1.04 -13.57 -12.83
C GLU A 11 1.59 -12.44 -11.96
N LEU A 12 1.37 -11.19 -12.34
CA LEU A 12 1.73 -9.99 -11.59
C LEU A 12 0.48 -9.34 -10.99
N LEU A 13 0.59 -8.83 -9.77
CA LEU A 13 -0.46 -8.07 -9.09
C LEU A 13 -0.41 -6.58 -9.42
N GLU A 14 0.81 -6.07 -9.57
CA GLU A 14 1.10 -4.75 -10.11
C GLU A 14 2.37 -4.84 -10.95
N TRP A 15 2.50 -3.93 -11.92
CA TRP A 15 3.72 -3.75 -12.69
C TRP A 15 3.85 -2.32 -13.21
N ALA A 16 5.10 -1.92 -13.46
CA ALA A 16 5.46 -0.65 -14.07
C ALA A 16 6.78 -0.75 -14.86
N THR A 17 6.97 0.15 -15.82
CA THR A 17 8.25 0.33 -16.52
C THR A 17 8.86 1.65 -16.11
N VAL A 18 9.98 1.59 -15.38
CA VAL A 18 10.67 2.76 -14.82
C VAL A 18 12.08 2.84 -15.43
N PHE A 19 12.36 3.93 -16.15
CA PHE A 19 13.62 4.14 -16.88
C PHE A 19 14.02 2.99 -17.82
N GLY A 20 13.03 2.34 -18.45
CA GLY A 20 13.25 1.23 -19.39
C GLY A 20 13.45 -0.14 -18.74
N ASN A 21 13.41 -0.22 -17.40
CA ASN A 21 13.38 -1.49 -16.67
C ASN A 21 11.96 -1.78 -16.20
N SER A 22 11.53 -3.03 -16.38
CA SER A 22 10.21 -3.48 -15.92
C SER A 22 10.30 -4.07 -14.51
N TYR A 23 9.39 -3.64 -13.65
CA TYR A 23 9.22 -4.12 -12.28
C TYR A 23 7.79 -4.58 -12.09
N GLY A 24 7.59 -5.53 -11.18
CA GLY A 24 6.26 -5.91 -10.76
C GLY A 24 6.29 -6.91 -9.62
N THR A 25 5.19 -6.98 -8.89
CA THR A 25 5.00 -7.89 -7.76
C THR A 25 4.41 -9.21 -8.26
N PRO A 26 5.13 -10.34 -8.11
CA PRO A 26 4.59 -11.66 -8.42
C PRO A 26 3.40 -12.00 -7.52
N ARG A 27 2.31 -12.48 -8.12
CA ARG A 27 1.07 -12.84 -7.43
C ARG A 27 1.24 -13.99 -6.45
N LYS A 28 1.90 -15.06 -6.89
CA LYS A 28 1.97 -16.33 -6.16
C LYS A 28 2.57 -16.19 -4.74
N PRO A 29 3.72 -15.52 -4.52
CA PRO A 29 4.26 -15.33 -3.17
C PRO A 29 3.34 -14.53 -2.25
N VAL A 30 2.61 -13.54 -2.79
CA VAL A 30 1.66 -12.72 -2.02
C VAL A 30 0.47 -13.57 -1.58
N GLU A 31 -0.16 -14.29 -2.50
CA GLU A 31 -1.28 -15.18 -2.17
C GLU A 31 -0.87 -16.24 -1.14
N GLN A 32 0.32 -16.82 -1.29
CA GLN A 32 0.86 -17.79 -0.32
C GLN A 32 1.05 -17.18 1.08
N ALA A 33 1.50 -15.93 1.17
CA ALA A 33 1.64 -15.23 2.45
C ALA A 33 0.26 -14.98 3.10
N LEU A 34 -0.72 -14.54 2.31
CA LEU A 34 -2.07 -14.27 2.79
C LEU A 34 -2.80 -15.53 3.24
N VAL A 35 -2.68 -16.64 2.49
CA VAL A 35 -3.22 -17.96 2.89
C VAL A 35 -2.58 -18.44 4.21
N ALA A 36 -1.32 -18.10 4.46
CA ALA A 36 -0.64 -18.39 5.72
C ALA A 36 -1.02 -17.42 6.87
N GLY A 37 -1.96 -16.51 6.65
CA GLY A 37 -2.40 -15.52 7.65
C GLY A 37 -1.38 -14.43 7.95
N ARG A 38 -0.46 -14.16 7.01
CA ARG A 38 0.55 -13.11 7.13
C ARG A 38 0.14 -11.88 6.32
N ASP A 39 0.32 -10.70 6.90
CA ASP A 39 0.15 -9.45 6.17
C ASP A 39 1.33 -9.19 5.23
N VAL A 40 1.05 -8.55 4.10
CA VAL A 40 2.04 -8.10 3.13
C VAL A 40 1.96 -6.59 3.02
N LEU A 41 3.09 -5.90 3.14
CA LEU A 41 3.18 -4.46 2.97
C LEU A 41 3.71 -4.14 1.58
N PHE A 42 3.03 -3.24 0.88
CA PHE A 42 3.43 -2.72 -0.43
C PHE A 42 3.86 -1.27 -0.31
N ASP A 43 5.03 -0.95 -0.84
CA ASP A 43 5.51 0.43 -1.05
C ASP A 43 5.44 0.70 -2.57
N ILE A 44 4.30 1.22 -3.01
CA ILE A 44 3.96 1.42 -4.43
C ILE A 44 3.23 2.76 -4.62
N ASP A 45 3.24 3.27 -5.85
CA ASP A 45 2.54 4.50 -6.21
C ASP A 45 1.02 4.29 -6.40
N TRP A 46 0.33 5.35 -6.82
CA TRP A 46 -1.11 5.31 -7.06
C TRP A 46 -1.48 4.36 -8.22
N GLN A 47 -0.63 4.21 -9.24
CA GLN A 47 -0.89 3.32 -10.38
C GLN A 47 -0.83 1.86 -9.95
N GLY A 48 0.22 1.49 -9.20
CA GLY A 48 0.33 0.17 -8.61
C GLY A 48 -0.81 -0.11 -7.63
N THR A 49 -1.20 0.89 -6.83
CA THR A 49 -2.34 0.77 -5.91
C THR A 49 -3.65 0.49 -6.65
N GLN A 50 -3.91 1.14 -7.79
CA GLN A 50 -5.08 0.86 -8.64
C GLN A 50 -5.04 -0.55 -9.21
N GLN A 51 -3.88 -1.02 -9.67
CA GLN A 51 -3.71 -2.40 -10.17
C GLN A 51 -4.00 -3.43 -9.07
N LEU A 52 -3.44 -3.23 -7.86
CA LEU A 52 -3.75 -4.06 -6.70
C LEU A 52 -5.23 -4.03 -6.33
N ALA A 53 -5.87 -2.87 -6.38
CA ALA A 53 -7.29 -2.73 -6.05
C ALA A 53 -8.18 -3.50 -7.04
N GLN A 54 -7.77 -3.62 -8.31
CA GLN A 54 -8.46 -4.45 -9.30
C GLN A 54 -8.22 -5.94 -9.05
N ALA A 55 -6.99 -6.33 -8.71
CA ALA A 55 -6.62 -7.72 -8.51
C ALA A 55 -7.11 -8.32 -7.18
N MET A 56 -7.16 -7.51 -6.12
CA MET A 56 -7.32 -7.97 -4.72
C MET A 56 -8.23 -7.07 -3.88
N LYS A 57 -9.32 -6.54 -4.48
CA LYS A 57 -10.21 -5.55 -3.86
C LYS A 57 -10.64 -5.88 -2.44
N GLU A 58 -10.94 -7.15 -2.17
CA GLU A 58 -11.44 -7.57 -0.87
C GLU A 58 -10.35 -7.60 0.21
N ASP A 59 -9.10 -7.87 -0.12
CA ASP A 59 -8.03 -8.07 0.87
C ASP A 59 -7.06 -6.89 1.01
N LEU A 60 -7.15 -5.89 0.11
CA LEU A 60 -6.32 -4.69 0.16
C LEU A 60 -6.78 -3.71 1.25
N VAL A 61 -5.82 -3.07 1.92
CA VAL A 61 -6.02 -1.92 2.82
C VAL A 61 -5.10 -0.81 2.32
N ARG A 62 -5.66 0.34 1.95
CA ARG A 62 -4.92 1.44 1.32
C ARG A 62 -4.71 2.58 2.31
N LEU A 63 -3.46 2.89 2.60
CA LEU A 63 -3.07 4.01 3.46
C LEU A 63 -2.33 5.06 2.62
N PHE A 64 -2.80 6.30 2.66
CA PHE A 64 -2.10 7.44 2.08
C PHE A 64 -1.42 8.26 3.18
N ILE A 65 -0.16 8.63 2.99
CA ILE A 65 0.61 9.39 3.98
C ILE A 65 0.93 10.77 3.42
N LEU A 66 0.36 11.79 4.05
CA LEU A 66 0.58 13.20 3.71
C LEU A 66 1.64 13.83 4.61
N PRO A 67 2.44 14.79 4.11
CA PRO A 67 3.14 15.74 4.97
C PRO A 67 2.13 16.74 5.59
N PRO A 68 2.43 17.36 6.75
CA PRO A 68 1.55 18.34 7.38
C PRO A 68 1.41 19.61 6.55
N THR A 69 2.47 19.99 5.81
CA THR A 69 2.50 21.16 4.94
C THR A 69 3.35 20.90 3.69
N ALA A 70 3.14 21.71 2.65
CA ALA A 70 3.99 21.69 1.46
C ALA A 70 5.44 22.11 1.76
N ASP A 71 5.66 22.97 2.75
CA ASP A 71 7.01 23.40 3.15
C ASP A 71 7.76 22.25 3.83
N THR A 72 7.09 21.51 4.73
CA THR A 72 7.64 20.30 5.34
C THR A 72 7.99 19.24 4.29
N LEU A 73 7.17 19.08 3.25
CA LEU A 73 7.50 18.19 2.13
C LEU A 73 8.79 18.61 1.44
N ARG A 74 8.91 19.91 1.11
CA ARG A 74 10.09 20.46 0.46
C ARG A 74 11.34 20.27 1.32
N GLU A 75 11.26 20.57 2.61
CA GLU A 75 12.35 20.36 3.57
C GLU A 75 12.77 18.90 3.63
N ARG A 76 11.82 17.96 3.68
CA ARG A 76 12.10 16.51 3.66
C ARG A 76 12.78 16.06 2.36
N LEU A 77 12.36 16.61 1.21
CA LEU A 77 13.01 16.33 -0.08
C LEU A 77 14.44 16.86 -0.14
N ILE A 78 14.69 18.07 0.39
CA ILE A 78 16.03 18.67 0.51
C ILE A 78 16.90 17.84 1.46
N ALA A 79 16.37 17.41 2.60
CA ALA A 79 17.15 16.65 3.59
C ALA A 79 17.53 15.24 3.10
N ARG A 80 16.67 14.61 2.28
CA ARG A 80 16.91 13.26 1.73
C ARG A 80 17.91 13.23 0.60
N ALA A 81 18.19 14.35 -0.07
CA ALA A 81 19.05 14.34 -1.23
C ALA A 81 19.90 15.62 -1.33
N GLN A 82 21.17 15.47 -1.72
CA GLN A 82 21.99 16.58 -2.23
C GLN A 82 21.52 17.01 -3.65
N ASP A 83 20.21 17.01 -3.86
CA ASP A 83 19.59 17.31 -5.14
C ASP A 83 19.65 18.83 -5.41
N SER A 84 19.86 19.18 -6.68
CA SER A 84 19.82 20.58 -7.10
C SER A 84 18.40 21.15 -6.97
N SER A 85 18.29 22.48 -6.90
CA SER A 85 17.00 23.18 -6.83
C SER A 85 16.03 22.81 -7.96
N THR A 86 16.56 22.48 -9.15
CA THR A 86 15.77 22.05 -10.30
C THR A 86 15.15 20.65 -10.11
N VAL A 87 15.87 19.73 -9.47
CA VAL A 87 15.36 18.39 -9.14
C VAL A 87 14.28 18.46 -8.06
N ILE A 88 14.47 19.31 -7.04
CA ILE A 88 13.48 19.53 -5.98
C ILE A 88 12.18 20.09 -6.57
N ALA A 89 12.26 21.09 -7.46
CA ALA A 89 11.08 21.66 -8.12
C ALA A 89 10.31 20.60 -8.92
N LYS A 90 11.02 19.71 -9.64
CA LYS A 90 10.41 18.60 -10.37
C LYS A 90 9.68 17.63 -9.45
N ARG A 91 10.31 17.19 -8.36
CA ARG A 91 9.69 16.30 -7.36
C ARG A 91 8.49 16.93 -6.66
N MET A 92 8.56 18.22 -6.34
CA MET A 92 7.41 18.94 -5.78
C MET A 92 6.22 18.98 -6.75
N ALA A 93 6.48 19.14 -8.06
CA ALA A 93 5.43 19.10 -9.08
C ALA A 93 4.81 17.70 -9.21
N GLU A 94 5.65 16.65 -9.21
CA GLU A 94 5.21 15.24 -9.22
C GLU A 94 4.37 14.91 -7.98
N ALA A 95 4.80 15.36 -6.80
CA ALA A 95 4.07 15.15 -5.55
C ALA A 95 2.65 15.76 -5.56
N SER A 96 2.46 16.92 -6.21
CA SER A 96 1.11 17.49 -6.34
C SER A 96 0.18 16.59 -7.15
N HIS A 97 0.71 15.90 -8.17
CA HIS A 97 -0.06 14.95 -8.96
C HIS A 97 -0.39 13.70 -8.15
N GLU A 98 0.59 13.13 -7.45
CA GLU A 98 0.37 11.97 -6.56
C GLU A 98 -0.64 12.27 -5.44
N ILE A 99 -0.52 13.44 -4.78
CA ILE A 99 -1.42 13.86 -3.70
C ILE A 99 -2.86 13.94 -4.19
N SER A 100 -3.12 14.31 -5.44
CA SER A 100 -4.49 14.42 -5.96
C SER A 100 -5.28 13.10 -5.93
N HIS A 101 -4.61 11.96 -5.80
CA HIS A 101 -5.21 10.63 -5.76
C HIS A 101 -5.52 10.14 -4.34
N TRP A 102 -5.29 10.97 -3.31
CA TRP A 102 -5.64 10.64 -1.93
C TRP A 102 -7.10 10.13 -1.73
N PRO A 103 -8.13 10.59 -2.48
CA PRO A 103 -9.50 10.11 -2.30
C PRO A 103 -9.69 8.63 -2.64
N GLU A 104 -8.72 8.01 -3.31
CA GLU A 104 -8.77 6.60 -3.68
C GLU A 104 -8.39 5.68 -2.52
N TYR A 105 -7.88 6.21 -1.41
CA TYR A 105 -7.36 5.43 -0.28
C TYR A 105 -8.39 5.29 0.85
N ASP A 106 -8.29 4.20 1.62
CA ASP A 106 -9.22 3.90 2.70
C ASP A 106 -8.93 4.74 3.95
N TYR A 107 -7.66 5.09 4.17
CA TYR A 107 -7.18 5.90 5.28
C TYR A 107 -6.16 6.94 4.80
N VAL A 108 -6.20 8.12 5.41
CA VAL A 108 -5.21 9.18 5.20
C VAL A 108 -4.56 9.55 6.53
N ILE A 109 -3.24 9.52 6.59
CA ILE A 109 -2.44 9.89 7.76
C ILE A 109 -1.65 11.15 7.42
N VAL A 110 -1.80 12.20 8.22
CA VAL A 110 -0.93 13.37 8.14
C VAL A 110 0.27 13.14 9.06
N ASN A 111 1.43 12.91 8.44
CA ASN A 111 2.67 12.58 9.11
C ASN A 111 3.45 13.84 9.48
N ASP A 112 3.06 14.44 10.60
CA ASP A 112 3.84 15.48 11.28
C ASP A 112 5.02 14.85 12.04
N GLU A 113 4.72 13.98 13.00
CA GLU A 113 5.67 13.15 13.73
C GLU A 113 5.60 11.67 13.32
N VAL A 114 6.77 11.02 13.21
CA VAL A 114 6.90 9.65 12.71
C VAL A 114 6.30 8.65 13.70
N GLU A 115 6.52 8.87 15.00
CA GLU A 115 6.04 8.04 16.10
C GLU A 115 4.50 8.00 16.14
N ASP A 116 3.87 9.15 15.91
CA ASP A 116 2.41 9.26 15.84
C ASP A 116 1.86 8.57 14.59
N SER A 117 2.48 8.78 13.43
CA SER A 117 2.12 8.08 12.20
C SER A 117 2.22 6.56 12.37
N HIS A 118 3.30 6.08 13.01
CA HIS A 118 3.49 4.66 13.31
C HIS A 118 2.40 4.10 14.21
N ARG A 119 2.00 4.84 15.26
CA ARG A 119 0.86 4.46 16.11
C ARG A 119 -0.44 4.37 15.32
N MET A 120 -0.71 5.34 14.42
CA MET A 120 -1.91 5.35 13.58
C MET A 120 -1.94 4.17 12.61
N VAL A 121 -0.84 3.89 11.91
CA VAL A 121 -0.70 2.72 11.04
C VAL A 121 -0.93 1.43 11.81
N THR A 122 -0.33 1.31 13.01
CA THR A 122 -0.50 0.13 13.88
C THR A 122 -1.95 -0.04 14.29
N ALA A 123 -2.64 1.05 14.68
CA ALA A 123 -4.05 1.01 15.04
C ALA A 123 -4.94 0.58 13.88
N ILE A 124 -4.69 1.09 12.66
CA ILE A 124 -5.39 0.67 11.44
C ILE A 124 -5.15 -0.81 11.18
N LEU A 125 -3.91 -1.28 11.25
CA LEU A 125 -3.57 -2.69 11.05
C LEU A 125 -4.30 -3.60 12.06
N THR A 126 -4.32 -3.23 13.34
CA THR A 126 -5.07 -3.96 14.36
C THR A 126 -6.57 -3.97 14.07
N ALA A 127 -7.15 -2.84 13.70
CA ALA A 127 -8.57 -2.74 13.39
C ALA A 127 -8.95 -3.59 12.15
N GLU A 128 -8.14 -3.58 11.11
CA GLU A 128 -8.36 -4.39 9.91
C GLU A 128 -8.29 -5.89 10.23
N ARG A 129 -7.30 -6.34 11.02
CA ARG A 129 -7.20 -7.74 11.48
C ARG A 129 -8.42 -8.19 12.30
N LEU A 130 -9.11 -7.28 12.97
CA LEU A 130 -10.32 -7.57 13.75
C LEU A 130 -11.60 -7.62 12.91
N ARG A 131 -11.57 -7.23 11.63
CA ARG A 131 -12.75 -7.37 10.77
C ARG A 131 -13.14 -8.84 10.67
N ARG A 132 -14.40 -9.15 10.95
CA ARG A 132 -14.97 -10.52 10.94
C ARG A 132 -14.52 -11.36 9.73
N ARG A 133 -14.48 -10.76 8.53
CA ARG A 133 -14.10 -11.44 7.27
C ARG A 133 -12.62 -11.82 7.17
N ARG A 134 -11.75 -11.17 7.95
CA ARG A 134 -10.29 -11.40 7.98
C ARG A 134 -9.85 -12.29 9.15
N GLN A 135 -10.76 -12.66 10.06
CA GLN A 135 -10.44 -13.54 11.18
C GLN A 135 -10.49 -15.02 10.75
N LEU A 136 -9.33 -15.59 10.46
CA LEU A 136 -9.18 -16.99 10.07
C LEU A 136 -9.72 -17.94 11.16
N GLY A 137 -10.55 -18.90 10.75
CA GLY A 137 -11.11 -19.93 11.66
C GLY A 137 -12.25 -19.44 12.57
N LEU A 138 -12.69 -18.18 12.45
CA LEU A 138 -13.75 -17.64 13.31
C LEU A 138 -15.07 -18.40 13.17
N THR A 139 -15.43 -18.80 11.94
CA THR A 139 -16.68 -19.55 11.68
C THR A 139 -16.68 -20.89 12.40
N GLU A 140 -15.58 -21.62 12.32
CA GLU A 140 -15.37 -22.90 12.98
C GLU A 140 -15.38 -22.74 14.50
N PHE A 141 -14.71 -21.71 15.02
CA PHE A 141 -14.70 -21.37 16.43
C PHE A 141 -16.12 -21.10 16.95
N VAL A 142 -16.89 -20.23 16.28
CA VAL A 142 -18.28 -19.90 16.67
C VAL A 142 -19.17 -21.14 16.61
N ARG A 143 -19.06 -21.95 15.55
CA ARG A 143 -19.81 -23.21 15.44
C ARG A 143 -19.46 -24.20 16.55
N GLY A 144 -18.20 -24.22 16.99
CA GLY A 144 -17.74 -25.04 18.11
C GLY A 144 -18.31 -24.56 19.44
N LEU A 145 -18.41 -23.24 19.64
CA LEU A 145 -19.01 -22.63 20.82
C LEU A 145 -20.51 -22.92 20.92
N THR A 146 -21.25 -22.72 19.83
CA THR A 146 -22.72 -22.91 19.82
C THR A 146 -23.15 -24.36 19.98
N LYS A 147 -22.33 -25.34 19.61
CA LYS A 147 -22.61 -26.77 19.85
C LYS A 147 -22.54 -27.17 21.32
N LYS A 148 -21.89 -26.35 22.16
CA LYS A 148 -21.68 -26.61 23.60
C LYS A 148 -22.66 -25.85 24.50
N LEU A 149 -23.49 -25.00 23.92
CA LEU A 149 -24.62 -24.33 24.57
C LEU A 149 -25.89 -25.15 24.30
#